data_AF-A0A6B2T0N4-F1
#
_entry.id   AF-A0A6B2T0N4-F1
#
_cell.length_a   1.000
_cell.length_b   1.000
_cell.length_c   1.000
_cell.angle_alpha   90.00
_cell.angle_beta   90.00
_cell.angle_gamma   90.00
#
_symmetry.space_group_name_H-M   'P 1'
#
loop_
_entity.id
_entity.type
_entity.pdbx_description
1 polymer ?
#
loop_
_entity_poly.entity_id
_entity_poly.type
_entity_poly.pdbx_seq_one_letter_code
_entity_poly.pdbx_strand_id
1 'polypeptide(L)' 'PLLGAAPSPGAPRQAAADRLQEAFAAAADEYHVPQSVLLGVSYLQSRWDAHGGAASVTGGYGPMHLTDARTALASA' A
#
# COMPACT_ATOMS: atom_id res chain seq x y z
N PRO A 1 4.36 -35.96 -21.57
CA PRO A 1 4.90 -34.64 -21.14
C PRO A 1 3.76 -33.70 -20.73
N LEU A 2 3.69 -33.35 -19.45
CA LEU A 2 2.65 -32.49 -18.89
C LEU A 2 3.26 -31.10 -18.73
N LEU A 3 2.91 -30.15 -19.59
CA LEU A 3 3.25 -28.74 -19.39
C LEU A 3 2.46 -28.25 -18.18
N GLY A 4 3.12 -28.18 -17.01
CA GLY A 4 2.57 -27.48 -15.85
C GLY A 4 2.40 -26.01 -16.19
N ALA A 5 1.18 -25.50 -16.08
CA ALA A 5 0.92 -24.07 -16.18
C ALA A 5 1.73 -23.36 -15.08
N ALA A 6 2.75 -22.61 -15.49
CA ALA A 6 3.50 -21.78 -14.56
C ALA A 6 2.56 -20.73 -13.96
N PRO A 7 2.56 -20.50 -12.64
CA PRO A 7 1.77 -19.44 -12.04
C PRO A 7 2.16 -18.10 -12.68
N SER A 8 1.16 -17.34 -13.14
CA SER A 8 1.39 -16.03 -13.73
C SER A 8 2.07 -15.12 -12.71
N PRO A 9 3.27 -14.58 -12.99
CA PRO A 9 4.05 -13.79 -12.02
C PRO A 9 3.38 -12.46 -11.60
N GLY A 10 2.24 -12.12 -12.19
CA GLY A 10 1.50 -10.89 -11.90
C GLY A 10 0.40 -11.00 -10.85
N ALA A 11 -0.28 -12.15 -10.73
CA ALA A 11 -1.54 -12.25 -9.97
C ALA A 11 -1.54 -11.61 -8.56
N PRO A 12 -0.55 -11.87 -7.67
CA PRO A 12 -0.53 -11.25 -6.35
C PRO A 12 -0.26 -9.74 -6.37
N ARG A 13 0.49 -9.24 -7.38
CA ARG A 13 0.77 -7.81 -7.52
C ARG A 13 -0.40 -7.04 -8.12
N GLN A 14 -1.13 -7.63 -9.06
CA GLN A 14 -2.41 -7.09 -9.54
C GLN A 14 -3.42 -6.99 -8.38
N ALA A 15 -3.63 -8.08 -7.64
CA ALA A 15 -4.56 -8.06 -6.50
C ALA A 15 -4.16 -7.08 -5.38
N ALA A 16 -2.87 -6.73 -5.25
CA ALA A 16 -2.42 -5.68 -4.34
C ALA A 16 -2.69 -4.28 -4.91
N ALA A 17 -2.51 -4.08 -6.21
CA ALA A 17 -2.83 -2.82 -6.89
C ALA A 17 -4.34 -2.52 -6.88
N ASP A 18 -5.18 -3.54 -7.09
CA ASP A 18 -6.63 -3.39 -7.07
C ASP A 18 -7.12 -3.00 -5.67
N ARG A 19 -6.67 -3.71 -4.63
CA ARG A 19 -6.96 -3.35 -3.23
C ARG A 19 -6.47 -1.95 -2.86
N LEU A 20 -5.32 -1.53 -3.37
CA LEU A 20 -4.82 -0.17 -3.17
C LEU A 20 -5.77 0.85 -3.82
N GLN A 21 -6.18 0.63 -5.08
CA GLN A 21 -7.08 1.54 -5.78
C GLN A 21 -8.43 1.64 -5.07
N GLU A 22 -9.00 0.52 -4.63
CA GLU A 22 -10.26 0.47 -3.86
C GLU A 22 -10.16 1.25 -2.55
N ALA A 23 -9.10 1.03 -1.77
CA ALA A 23 -8.88 1.76 -0.52
C ALA A 23 -8.77 3.28 -0.75
N PHE A 24 -8.10 3.68 -1.82
CA PHE A 24 -7.93 5.09 -2.17
C PHE A 24 -9.21 5.70 -2.75
N ALA A 25 -10.07 4.92 -3.41
CA ALA A 25 -11.40 5.36 -3.83
C ALA A 25 -12.30 5.62 -2.62
N ALA A 26 -12.30 4.73 -1.62
CA ALA A 26 -13.03 4.93 -0.38
C ALA A 26 -12.55 6.17 0.39
N ALA A 27 -11.23 6.37 0.46
CA ALA A 27 -10.66 7.57 1.09
C ALA A 27 -11.00 8.86 0.31
N ALA A 28 -11.05 8.79 -1.02
CA ALA A 28 -11.43 9.93 -1.85
C ALA A 28 -12.88 10.37 -1.62
N ASP A 29 -13.79 9.41 -1.45
CA ASP A 29 -15.20 9.66 -1.13
C ASP A 29 -15.35 10.30 0.26
N GLU A 30 -14.72 9.71 1.28
CA GLU A 30 -14.78 10.20 2.67
C GLU A 30 -14.16 11.60 2.83
N TYR A 31 -12.94 11.78 2.32
CA TYR A 31 -12.16 12.99 2.56
C TYR A 31 -12.27 14.03 1.44
N HIS A 32 -13.06 13.75 0.40
CA HIS A 32 -13.31 14.65 -0.73
C HIS A 32 -12.02 15.11 -1.44
N VAL A 33 -10.99 14.26 -1.43
CA VAL A 33 -9.72 14.47 -2.13
C VAL A 33 -9.71 13.62 -3.40
N PRO A 34 -9.33 14.15 -4.58
CA PRO A 34 -9.28 13.34 -5.79
C PRO A 34 -8.39 12.10 -5.62
N GLN A 35 -8.90 10.92 -5.99
CA GLN A 35 -8.20 9.64 -5.86
C GLN A 35 -6.80 9.67 -6.50
N SER A 36 -6.65 10.35 -7.65
CA SER A 36 -5.38 10.50 -8.35
C SER A 36 -4.32 11.26 -7.53
N VAL A 37 -4.73 12.24 -6.72
CA VAL A 37 -3.83 12.97 -5.81
C VAL A 37 -3.35 12.05 -4.71
N LEU A 38 -4.25 11.29 -4.09
CA LEU A 38 -3.90 10.32 -3.05
C LEU A 38 -2.94 9.24 -3.62
N LEU A 39 -3.24 8.69 -4.80
CA LEU A 39 -2.37 7.72 -5.48
C LEU A 39 -1.00 8.31 -5.84
N GLY A 40 -0.95 9.58 -6.28
CA GLY A 40 0.32 10.27 -6.57
C GLY A 40 1.18 10.49 -5.33
N VAL A 41 0.59 10.96 -4.23
CA VAL A 41 1.29 11.19 -2.97
C VAL A 41 1.80 9.87 -2.39
N SER A 42 0.96 8.82 -2.34
CA SER A 42 1.39 7.50 -1.86
C SER A 42 2.55 6.91 -2.67
N TYR A 43 2.56 7.12 -3.98
CA TYR A 43 3.68 6.70 -4.81
C TYR A 43 4.97 7.46 -4.46
N LEU A 44 4.89 8.78 -4.22
CA LEU A 44 6.05 9.57 -3.80
C LEU A 44 6.58 9.13 -2.44
N GLN A 45 5.70 8.73 -1.52
CA GLN A 45 6.08 8.34 -0.15
C GLN A 45 6.79 6.97 -0.11
N SER A 46 6.28 5.98 -0.83
CA SER A 46 6.71 4.59 -0.65
C SER A 46 6.94 3.81 -1.94
N ARG A 47 6.63 4.42 -3.09
CA ARG A 47 6.50 3.71 -4.39
C ARG A 47 5.46 2.58 -4.34
N TRP A 48 4.46 2.73 -3.47
CA TRP A 48 3.46 1.73 -3.09
C TRP A 48 4.04 0.46 -2.48
N ASP A 49 5.20 0.54 -1.84
CA ASP A 49 5.74 -0.55 -1.05
C ASP A 49 5.07 -0.61 0.33
N ALA A 50 4.43 -1.73 0.62
CA ALA A 50 3.79 -1.99 1.90
C ALA A 50 4.65 -2.82 2.86
N HIS A 51 5.90 -3.15 2.51
CA HIS A 51 6.85 -3.94 3.31
C HIS A 51 6.25 -5.27 3.82
N GLY A 52 5.36 -5.89 3.03
CA GLY A 52 4.65 -7.11 3.45
C GLY A 52 3.77 -6.95 4.69
N GLY A 53 3.40 -5.71 5.05
CA GLY A 53 2.68 -5.38 6.28
C GLY A 53 3.57 -5.10 7.50
N ALA A 54 4.90 -5.29 7.37
CA ALA A 54 5.85 -4.92 8.42
C ALA A 54 6.15 -3.41 8.40
N ALA A 55 6.72 -2.91 9.50
CA ALA A 55 7.20 -1.53 9.58
C ALA A 55 8.47 -1.34 8.73
N SER A 56 8.67 -0.13 8.21
CA SER A 56 9.98 0.29 7.69
C SER A 56 11.00 0.45 8.82
N VAL A 57 12.28 0.64 8.46
CA VAL A 57 13.36 0.95 9.44
C VAL A 57 13.14 2.28 10.19
N THR A 58 12.27 3.14 9.66
CA THR A 58 11.86 4.42 10.25
C THR A 58 10.47 4.34 10.92
N GLY A 59 9.89 3.14 11.04
CA GLY A 59 8.64 2.90 11.76
C GLY A 59 7.35 3.20 10.98
N GLY A 60 7.44 3.49 9.69
CA GLY A 60 6.27 3.77 8.84
C GLY A 60 5.72 2.50 8.17
N TYR A 61 4.41 2.47 7.95
CA TYR A 61 3.67 1.32 7.42
C TYR A 61 2.98 1.65 6.11
N GLY A 62 2.95 0.66 5.23
CA GLY A 62 2.09 0.68 4.05
C GLY A 62 2.47 1.76 3.01
N PRO A 63 1.62 1.92 1.99
CA PRO A 63 1.88 2.81 0.86
C PRO A 63 1.89 4.30 1.21
N MET A 64 1.35 4.67 2.38
CA MET A 64 1.33 6.04 2.89
C MET A 64 2.45 6.32 3.91
N HIS A 65 3.30 5.33 4.19
CA HIS A 65 4.38 5.42 5.18
C HIS A 65 3.90 5.95 6.54
N LEU A 66 2.70 5.52 6.96
CA LEU A 66 2.06 6.02 8.19
C LEU A 66 2.71 5.41 9.42
N THR A 67 3.00 6.23 10.42
CA THR A 67 3.53 5.76 11.70
C THR A 67 2.39 5.33 12.63
N ASP A 68 2.57 4.21 13.34
CA ASP A 68 1.69 3.88 14.47
C ASP A 68 1.94 4.86 15.61
N ALA A 69 0.96 5.72 15.89
CA ALA A 69 1.07 6.75 16.91
C ALA A 69 1.25 6.19 18.33
N ARG A 70 0.62 5.06 18.67
CA ARG A 70 0.78 4.43 19.99
C ARG A 70 2.21 3.93 20.16
N THR A 71 2.72 3.24 19.15
CA THR A 71 4.09 2.70 19.16
C THR A 71 5.09 3.85 19.21
N ALA A 72 4.89 4.90 18.40
CA ALA A 72 5.77 6.07 18.37
C ALA A 72 5.82 6.81 19.70
N LEU A 73 4.67 7.00 20.37
CA LEU A 73 4.60 7.65 21.68
C LEU A 73 5.25 6.81 22.79
N ALA A 74 5.20 5.47 22.70
CA ALA A 74 5.82 4.60 23.68
C ALA A 74 7.36 4.52 23.56
N SER A 75 7.91 4.87 22.38
CA SER A 75 9.35 4.84 22.09
C SER A 75 10.02 6.22 22.10
N ALA A 76 9.26 7.28 22.35
CA ALA A 76 9.76 8.66 22.45
C ALA A 76 10.36 8.93 23.84
#